data_AF-A0A8H5KI56-F1
#
_entry.id   AF-A0A8H5KI56-F1
#
_cell.length_a   1.000
_cell.length_b   1.000
_cell.length_c   1.000
_cell.angle_alpha   90.00
_cell.angle_beta   90.00
_cell.angle_gamma   90.00
#
_symmetry.space_group_name_H-M   'P 1'
#
loop_
_entity.id
_entity.type
_entity.pdbx_description
1 polymer ?
#
loop_
_entity_poly.entity_id
_entity_poly.type
_entity_poly.pdbx_seq_one_letter_code
_entity_poly.pdbx_strand_id
1 'polypeptide(L)'
;MASAAALDPVKTALLSNPIASVLGDALNSFNERRAKLGLSNPGTIESLAKEVQRDVFLNNYMFTGMRADLTKIFSMAPLFQVSHQFAMGERINPYTFAAMYGTGKVFCQGNLDNEGSLSGRFNWRWSDKFVSKSQLSISPGGQDMAQFEHEYTGNDFSASLKMLNPSYLEGGVTGIYIGSYLQSVTPKLALG
;
A
#
# COMPACT_ATOMS: atom_id res chain seq x y z
N MET A 1 -23.60 -33.12 -6.10
CA MET A 1 -24.60 -32.77 -5.07
C MET A 1 -23.82 -32.47 -3.80
N ALA A 2 -23.85 -31.31 -3.14
CA ALA A 2 -24.62 -30.08 -3.27
C ALA A 2 -23.79 -28.97 -2.57
N SER A 3 -23.77 -27.74 -3.10
CA SER A 3 -23.49 -26.47 -2.40
C SER A 3 -23.04 -25.38 -3.41
N ALA A 4 -23.96 -24.96 -4.29
CA ALA A 4 -23.82 -23.73 -5.08
C ALA A 4 -25.06 -22.83 -4.93
N ALA A 5 -25.80 -23.02 -3.84
CA ALA A 5 -27.11 -22.41 -3.62
C ALA A 5 -27.05 -21.50 -2.39
N ALA A 6 -26.47 -20.30 -2.58
CA ALA A 6 -26.75 -19.10 -1.79
C ALA A 6 -25.93 -17.92 -2.38
N LEU A 7 -26.13 -17.61 -3.67
CA LEU A 7 -25.80 -16.26 -4.14
C LEU A 7 -26.99 -15.37 -3.78
N ASP A 8 -26.70 -14.36 -2.97
CA ASP A 8 -27.59 -13.61 -2.10
C ASP A 8 -28.89 -13.10 -2.76
N PRO A 9 -30.05 -13.19 -2.07
CA PRO A 9 -31.33 -12.62 -2.53
C PRO A 9 -31.25 -11.11 -2.82
N VAL A 10 -30.26 -10.43 -2.24
CA VAL A 10 -29.93 -9.02 -2.48
C VAL A 10 -29.43 -8.77 -3.91
N LYS A 11 -28.63 -9.68 -4.49
CA LYS A 11 -28.17 -9.57 -5.88
C LYS A 11 -29.32 -9.73 -6.86
N THR A 12 -30.23 -10.68 -6.61
CA THR A 12 -31.41 -10.91 -7.46
C THR A 12 -32.41 -9.75 -7.36
N ALA A 13 -32.60 -9.16 -6.17
CA ALA A 13 -33.43 -7.97 -5.99
C ALA A 13 -32.84 -6.73 -6.69
N LEU A 14 -31.52 -6.54 -6.61
CA LEU A 14 -30.83 -5.46 -7.34
C LEU A 14 -30.91 -5.65 -8.86
N LEU A 15 -30.70 -6.87 -9.37
CA LEU A 15 -30.77 -7.19 -10.80
C LEU A 15 -32.19 -7.14 -11.39
N SER A 16 -33.24 -7.21 -10.56
CA SER A 16 -34.64 -7.05 -10.99
C SER A 16 -35.04 -5.61 -11.27
N ASN A 17 -34.22 -4.63 -10.85
CA ASN A 17 -34.47 -3.23 -11.11
C ASN A 17 -34.00 -2.88 -12.53
N PRO A 18 -34.88 -2.41 -13.43
CA PRO A 18 -34.52 -2.09 -14.83
C PRO A 18 -33.42 -1.01 -14.92
N ILE A 19 -33.25 -0.17 -13.90
CA ILE A 19 -32.16 0.80 -13.84
C ILE A 19 -30.82 0.11 -13.56
N ALA A 20 -30.81 -0.90 -12.69
CA ALA A 20 -29.61 -1.65 -12.36
C ALA A 20 -29.19 -2.59 -13.51
N SER A 21 -30.13 -3.13 -14.27
CA SER A 21 -29.82 -3.94 -15.47
C SER A 21 -29.21 -3.08 -16.57
N VAL A 22 -29.77 -1.89 -16.85
CA VAL A 22 -29.21 -0.95 -17.84
C VAL A 22 -27.82 -0.47 -17.43
N LEU A 23 -27.60 -0.17 -16.15
CA LEU A 23 -26.27 0.17 -15.63
C LEU A 23 -25.32 -1.02 -15.72
N GLY A 24 -25.79 -2.24 -15.42
CA GLY A 24 -25.02 -3.47 -15.56
C GLY A 24 -24.58 -3.72 -17.00
N ASP A 25 -25.48 -3.56 -17.97
CA ASP A 25 -25.19 -3.74 -19.40
C ASP A 25 -24.26 -2.64 -19.94
N ALA A 26 -24.42 -1.40 -19.49
CA ALA A 26 -23.49 -0.31 -19.79
C ALA A 26 -22.09 -0.58 -19.22
N LEU A 27 -22.00 -1.06 -17.98
CA LEU A 27 -20.74 -1.44 -17.34
C LEU A 27 -20.09 -2.64 -18.03
N ASN A 28 -20.88 -3.64 -18.43
CA ASN A 28 -20.39 -4.83 -19.13
C ASN A 28 -19.87 -4.48 -20.53
N SER A 29 -20.64 -3.72 -21.31
CA SER A 29 -20.20 -3.27 -22.63
C SER A 29 -18.97 -2.34 -22.56
N PHE A 30 -18.85 -1.52 -21.51
CA PHE A 30 -17.66 -0.74 -21.24
C PHE A 30 -16.46 -1.64 -20.88
N ASN A 31 -16.65 -2.61 -19.98
CA ASN A 31 -15.61 -3.58 -19.60
C ASN A 31 -15.14 -4.43 -20.78
N GLU A 32 -16.03 -4.80 -21.70
CA GLU A 32 -15.65 -5.52 -22.92
C GLU A 32 -14.82 -4.66 -23.87
N ARG A 33 -15.18 -3.38 -24.06
CA ARG A 33 -14.37 -2.43 -24.85
C ARG A 33 -13.00 -2.22 -24.19
N ARG A 34 -12.96 -2.13 -22.86
CA ARG A 34 -11.75 -2.00 -22.05
C ARG A 34 -10.85 -3.23 -22.17
N ALA A 35 -11.43 -4.42 -22.14
CA ALA A 35 -10.71 -5.68 -22.34
C ALA A 35 -10.12 -5.78 -23.75
N LYS A 36 -10.83 -5.31 -24.79
CA LYS A 36 -10.33 -5.28 -26.17
C LYS A 36 -9.14 -4.33 -26.36
N LEU A 37 -9.04 -3.28 -25.55
CA LEU A 37 -7.90 -2.34 -25.59
C LEU A 37 -6.62 -2.94 -24.96
N GLY A 38 -6.74 -4.00 -24.15
CA GLY A 38 -5.59 -4.73 -23.60
C GLY A 38 -4.59 -3.85 -22.85
N LEU A 39 -5.07 -2.74 -22.26
CA LEU A 39 -4.22 -1.77 -21.60
C LEU A 39 -3.56 -2.40 -20.39
N SER A 40 -2.23 -2.28 -20.32
CA SER A 40 -1.48 -2.72 -19.16
C SER A 40 -1.74 -1.78 -17.99
N ASN A 41 -1.81 -2.36 -16.79
CA ASN A 41 -1.96 -1.60 -15.57
C ASN A 41 -0.76 -0.64 -15.38
N PRO A 42 -1.01 0.67 -15.26
CA PRO A 42 0.06 1.68 -15.22
C PRO A 42 0.82 1.75 -13.89
N GLY A 43 0.45 0.93 -12.90
CA GLY A 43 1.08 0.95 -11.57
C GLY A 43 0.49 2.03 -10.67
N THR A 44 1.08 2.23 -9.48
CA THR A 44 0.64 3.26 -8.54
C THR A 44 1.43 4.55 -8.73
N ILE A 45 0.83 5.70 -8.38
CA ILE A 45 1.45 7.03 -8.51
C ILE A 45 2.78 7.12 -7.73
N GLU A 46 2.89 6.42 -6.61
CA GLU A 46 4.12 6.35 -5.81
C GLU A 46 5.24 5.60 -6.53
N SER A 47 4.89 4.61 -7.34
CA SER A 47 5.87 3.88 -8.15
C SER A 47 6.38 4.72 -9.32
N LEU A 48 5.65 5.74 -9.76
CA LEU A 48 6.08 6.63 -10.83
C LEU A 48 7.28 7.50 -10.39
N ALA A 49 7.23 8.04 -9.17
CA ALA A 49 8.36 8.79 -8.61
C ALA A 49 9.55 7.89 -8.23
N LYS A 50 9.32 6.59 -8.01
CA LYS A 50 10.34 5.64 -7.57
C LYS A 50 11.49 5.50 -8.57
N GLU A 51 11.20 5.43 -9.87
CA GLU A 51 12.25 5.23 -10.88
C GLU A 51 13.30 6.35 -10.86
N VAL A 52 12.86 7.60 -10.76
CA VAL A 52 13.77 8.74 -10.74
C VAL A 52 14.33 8.98 -9.33
N GLN A 53 13.45 9.11 -8.32
CA GLN A 53 13.86 9.53 -6.97
C GLN A 53 14.53 8.42 -6.16
N ARG A 54 14.19 7.15 -6.41
CA ARG A 54 14.70 6.02 -5.63
C ARG A 54 15.75 5.23 -6.39
N ASP A 55 15.60 5.06 -7.70
CA ASP A 55 16.50 4.17 -8.46
C ASP A 55 17.65 4.95 -9.14
N VAL A 56 17.45 6.22 -9.53
CA VAL A 56 18.52 7.07 -10.12
C VAL A 56 19.17 8.00 -9.08
N PHE A 57 18.37 8.67 -8.25
CA PHE A 57 18.92 9.59 -7.25
C PHE A 57 19.53 8.86 -6.06
N LEU A 58 20.80 9.17 -5.80
CA LEU A 58 21.55 8.62 -4.66
C LEU A 58 21.21 9.30 -3.33
N ASN A 59 20.36 10.32 -3.30
CA ASN A 59 19.99 11.06 -2.08
C ASN A 59 19.55 10.16 -0.92
N ASN A 60 18.86 9.05 -1.21
CA ASN A 60 18.38 8.10 -0.19
C ASN A 60 19.43 7.05 0.22
N TYR A 61 20.44 6.79 -0.62
CA TYR A 61 21.49 5.80 -0.36
C TYR A 61 22.79 6.42 0.15
N MET A 62 23.00 7.71 -0.09
CA MET A 62 24.13 8.46 0.47
C MET A 62 23.90 8.64 1.96
N PHE A 63 24.85 8.16 2.76
CA PHE A 63 24.93 8.43 4.18
C PHE A 63 26.29 9.04 4.49
N THR A 64 26.34 9.80 5.57
CA THR A 64 27.59 10.36 6.09
C THR A 64 28.02 9.57 7.31
N GLY A 65 29.28 9.12 7.32
CA GLY A 65 29.86 8.33 8.40
C GLY A 65 29.89 6.82 8.10
N MET A 66 29.78 6.00 9.13
CA MET A 66 29.89 4.54 9.02
C MET A 66 28.53 3.88 9.29
N ARG A 67 28.12 2.93 8.45
CA ARG A 67 26.93 2.10 8.65
C ARG A 67 27.28 0.63 8.48
N ALA A 68 26.95 -0.19 9.46
CA ALA A 68 27.03 -1.64 9.42
C ALA A 68 25.63 -2.24 9.61
N ASP A 69 25.16 -3.03 8.65
CA ASP A 69 23.88 -3.73 8.70
C ASP A 69 24.12 -5.24 8.80
N LEU A 70 23.70 -5.83 9.91
CA LEU A 70 23.74 -7.27 10.13
C LEU A 70 22.33 -7.83 10.02
N THR A 71 21.98 -8.28 8.81
CA THR A 71 20.70 -8.95 8.56
C THR A 71 20.85 -10.47 8.61
N LYS A 72 20.13 -11.11 9.53
CA LYS A 72 19.99 -12.56 9.62
C LYS A 72 18.60 -12.99 9.17
N ILE A 73 18.58 -13.83 8.14
CA ILE A 73 17.37 -14.47 7.63
C ILE A 73 17.22 -15.81 8.35
N PHE A 74 16.10 -15.99 9.04
CA PHE A 74 15.81 -17.22 9.79
C PHE A 74 15.00 -18.22 8.96
N SER A 75 14.14 -17.72 8.08
CA SER A 75 13.30 -18.53 7.21
C SER A 75 12.96 -17.76 5.94
N MET A 76 12.92 -18.48 4.82
CA MET A 76 12.55 -17.93 3.50
C MET A 76 11.05 -18.02 3.23
N ALA A 77 10.33 -18.95 3.87
CA ALA A 77 8.88 -19.12 3.74
C ALA A 77 8.29 -19.72 5.02
N PRO A 78 7.64 -18.92 5.90
CA PRO A 78 7.44 -17.47 5.81
C PRO A 78 8.76 -16.70 5.92
N LEU A 79 8.85 -15.57 5.23
CA LEU A 79 10.03 -14.71 5.23
C LEU A 79 10.15 -14.06 6.61
N PHE A 80 11.12 -14.49 7.40
CA PHE A 80 11.42 -13.88 8.69
C PHE A 80 12.88 -13.47 8.70
N GLN A 81 13.12 -12.17 8.80
CA GLN A 81 14.45 -11.59 8.89
C GLN A 81 14.52 -10.60 10.03
N VAL A 82 15.67 -10.60 10.68
CA VAL A 82 16.00 -9.63 11.72
C VAL A 82 17.30 -8.96 11.31
N SER A 83 17.31 -7.64 11.37
CA SER A 83 18.44 -6.80 10.98
C SER A 83 18.83 -5.90 12.14
N HIS A 84 20.12 -5.88 12.44
CA HIS A 84 20.74 -4.99 13.41
C HIS A 84 21.54 -3.96 12.64
N GLN A 85 21.10 -2.71 12.67
CA GLN A 85 21.74 -1.62 11.98
C GLN A 85 22.50 -0.77 13.00
N PHE A 86 23.80 -0.67 12.81
CA PHE A 86 24.69 0.21 13.55
C PHE A 86 25.09 1.34 12.62
N ALA A 87 24.88 2.58 13.03
CA ALA A 87 25.26 3.73 12.24
C ALA A 87 25.95 4.77 13.13
N MET A 88 26.92 5.49 12.56
CA MET A 88 27.69 6.49 13.29
C MET A 88 27.86 7.72 12.39
N GLY A 89 27.26 8.85 12.80
CA GLY A 89 27.22 10.11 12.05
C GLY A 89 26.32 11.14 12.73
N GLU A 90 26.34 12.39 12.27
CA GLU A 90 25.71 13.56 12.94
C GLU A 90 24.18 13.50 13.10
N ARG A 91 23.48 12.60 12.39
CA ARG A 91 22.00 12.56 12.37
C ARG A 91 21.41 11.15 12.24
N ILE A 92 22.16 10.10 12.61
CA ILE A 92 21.69 8.72 12.48
C ILE A 92 21.73 8.04 13.84
N ASN A 93 20.66 7.33 14.17
CA ASN A 93 20.56 6.56 15.41
C ASN A 93 21.71 5.55 15.50
N PRO A 94 22.39 5.44 16.66
CA PRO A 94 23.57 4.59 16.82
C PRO A 94 23.24 3.11 16.66
N TYR A 95 22.02 2.72 17.02
CA TYR A 95 21.52 1.37 16.92
C TYR A 95 20.02 1.37 16.59
N THR A 96 19.68 0.65 15.53
CA THR A 96 18.30 0.39 15.10
C THR A 96 18.12 -1.10 14.94
N PHE A 97 17.17 -1.65 15.68
CA PHE A 97 16.72 -3.01 15.54
C PHE A 97 15.54 -3.05 14.58
N ALA A 98 15.61 -3.87 13.54
CA ALA A 98 14.52 -4.02 12.59
C ALA A 98 14.18 -5.50 12.42
N ALA A 99 12.90 -5.82 12.52
CA ALA A 99 12.38 -7.16 12.29
C ALA A 99 11.31 -7.11 11.21
N MET A 100 11.32 -8.08 10.31
CA MET A 100 10.37 -8.17 9.21
C MET A 100 9.84 -9.59 9.10
N TYR A 101 8.53 -9.68 8.97
CA TYR A 101 7.79 -10.91 8.80
C TYR A 101 6.88 -10.82 7.57
N GLY A 102 7.08 -11.70 6.60
CA GLY A 102 6.37 -11.71 5.32
C GLY A 102 5.80 -13.08 4.99
N THR A 103 4.54 -13.10 4.61
CA THR A 103 3.84 -14.24 4.00
C THR A 103 3.25 -13.79 2.66
N GLY A 104 2.62 -14.70 1.92
CA GLY A 104 1.96 -14.35 0.65
C GLY A 104 0.86 -13.28 0.79
N LYS A 105 0.24 -13.14 1.98
CA LYS A 105 -0.86 -12.19 2.22
C LYS A 105 -0.53 -11.06 3.19
N VAL A 106 0.44 -11.26 4.08
CA VAL A 106 0.73 -10.33 5.17
C VAL A 106 2.19 -9.96 5.13
N PHE A 107 2.50 -8.68 5.26
CA PHE A 107 3.86 -8.20 5.42
C PHE A 107 3.91 -7.23 6.59
N CYS A 108 4.72 -7.54 7.59
CA CYS A 108 4.92 -6.74 8.79
C CYS A 108 6.39 -6.36 8.87
N GLN A 109 6.67 -5.13 9.23
CA GLN A 109 8.00 -4.65 9.56
C GLN A 109 7.89 -3.81 10.83
N GLY A 110 8.79 -4.00 11.77
CA GLY A 110 8.94 -3.16 12.95
C GLY A 110 10.38 -2.74 13.07
N ASN A 111 10.62 -1.44 13.25
CA ASN A 111 11.92 -0.86 13.50
C ASN A 111 11.85 -0.17 14.85
N LEU A 112 12.84 -0.40 15.70
CA LEU A 112 12.98 0.20 17.02
C LEU A 112 14.37 0.80 17.14
N ASP A 113 14.40 2.09 17.42
CA ASP A 113 15.62 2.86 17.61
C ASP A 113 16.00 2.94 19.09
N ASN A 114 17.29 3.18 19.38
CA ASN A 114 17.80 3.33 20.74
C ASN A 114 17.16 4.49 21.54
N GLU A 115 16.62 5.49 20.85
CA GLU A 115 15.93 6.64 21.48
C GLU A 115 14.44 6.35 21.77
N GLY A 116 13.99 5.12 21.51
CA GLY A 116 12.60 4.69 21.70
C GLY A 116 11.65 5.06 20.55
N SER A 117 12.18 5.60 19.44
CA SER A 117 11.44 5.76 18.20
C SER A 117 11.07 4.38 17.64
N LEU A 118 9.78 4.14 17.47
CA LEU A 118 9.20 2.91 16.96
C LEU A 118 8.51 3.17 15.63
N SER A 119 8.95 2.53 14.56
CA SER A 119 8.29 2.56 13.26
C SER A 119 7.81 1.17 12.86
N GLY A 120 6.49 0.98 12.81
CA GLY A 120 5.80 -0.20 12.31
C GLY A 120 5.22 0.02 10.92
N ARG A 121 5.32 -0.98 10.05
CA ARG A 121 4.59 -1.07 8.79
C ARG A 121 3.88 -2.40 8.70
N PHE A 122 2.61 -2.37 8.35
CA PHE A 122 1.76 -3.54 8.24
C PHE A 122 0.99 -3.48 6.93
N ASN A 123 1.22 -4.44 6.05
CA ASN A 123 0.54 -4.56 4.78
C ASN A 123 -0.30 -5.84 4.80
N TRP A 124 -1.59 -5.68 4.56
CA TRP A 124 -2.56 -6.74 4.42
C TRP A 124 -3.11 -6.79 3.00
N ARG A 125 -2.88 -7.89 2.31
CA ARG A 125 -3.43 -8.16 0.97
C ARG A 125 -4.73 -8.94 1.11
N TRP A 126 -5.85 -8.26 0.92
CA TRP A 126 -7.18 -8.88 0.88
C TRP A 126 -7.36 -9.73 -0.39
N SER A 127 -6.84 -9.22 -1.50
CA SER A 127 -6.77 -9.87 -2.81
C SER A 127 -5.54 -9.35 -3.54
N ASP A 128 -5.08 -10.00 -4.61
CA ASP A 128 -3.93 -9.54 -5.41
C ASP A 128 -4.10 -8.11 -5.94
N LYS A 129 -5.36 -7.66 -6.06
CA LYS A 129 -5.74 -6.32 -6.51
C LYS A 129 -6.02 -5.33 -5.39
N PHE A 130 -6.26 -5.79 -4.16
CA PHE A 130 -6.65 -4.91 -3.05
C PHE A 130 -5.72 -5.10 -1.85
N VAL A 131 -4.92 -4.07 -1.59
CA VAL A 131 -3.91 -4.06 -0.52
C VAL A 131 -4.20 -2.90 0.40
N SER A 132 -4.27 -3.18 1.70
CA SER A 132 -4.30 -2.15 2.74
C SER A 132 -2.96 -2.13 3.44
N LYS A 133 -2.36 -0.96 3.56
CA LYS A 133 -1.11 -0.71 4.26
C LYS A 133 -1.38 0.21 5.42
N SER A 134 -0.70 -0.01 6.52
CA SER A 134 -0.79 0.78 7.73
C SER A 134 0.63 1.01 8.22
N GLN A 135 1.02 2.26 8.33
CA GLN A 135 2.33 2.65 8.83
C GLN A 135 2.12 3.47 10.09
N LEU A 136 2.88 3.16 11.12
CA LEU A 136 2.84 3.83 12.40
C LEU A 136 4.28 4.21 12.73
N SER A 137 4.55 5.48 13.00
CA SER A 137 5.82 5.89 13.57
C SER A 137 5.55 6.74 14.81
N ILE A 138 6.01 6.24 15.95
CA ILE A 138 5.92 6.87 17.25
C ILE A 138 7.33 7.30 17.61
N SER A 139 7.53 8.57 17.97
CA SER A 139 8.84 9.08 18.37
C SER A 139 8.72 9.75 19.75
N PRO A 140 9.46 9.30 20.77
CA PRO A 140 9.43 9.92 22.09
C PRO A 140 9.90 11.37 22.03
N GLY A 141 8.98 12.32 22.25
CA GLY A 141 9.25 13.76 22.14
C GLY A 141 9.04 14.35 20.74
N GLY A 142 8.67 13.52 19.76
CA GLY A 142 8.28 13.93 18.41
C GLY A 142 6.77 13.88 18.18
N GLN A 143 6.37 14.04 16.92
CA GLN A 143 4.98 13.87 16.50
C GLN A 143 4.75 12.42 16.07
N ASP A 144 3.72 11.80 16.65
CA ASP A 144 3.25 10.49 16.19
C ASP A 144 2.60 10.61 14.81
N MET A 145 2.95 9.70 13.91
CA MET A 145 2.39 9.62 12.58
C MET A 145 1.78 8.24 12.36
N ALA A 146 0.46 8.21 12.22
CA ALA A 146 -0.31 7.06 11.76
C ALA A 146 -0.75 7.32 10.32
N GLN A 147 -0.32 6.47 9.40
CA GLN A 147 -0.69 6.51 8.00
C GLN A 147 -1.44 5.24 7.62
N PHE A 148 -2.61 5.38 7.01
CA PHE A 148 -3.36 4.27 6.44
C PHE A 148 -3.45 4.47 4.93
N GLU A 149 -3.07 3.48 4.15
CA GLU A 149 -3.14 3.52 2.70
C GLU A 149 -3.97 2.33 2.21
N HIS A 150 -4.95 2.59 1.35
CA HIS A 150 -5.72 1.57 0.67
C HIS A 150 -5.45 1.69 -0.81
N GLU A 151 -4.85 0.65 -1.37
CA GLU A 151 -4.51 0.58 -2.79
C GLU A 151 -5.42 -0.44 -3.46
N TYR A 152 -6.12 0.03 -4.49
CA TYR A 152 -6.89 -0.81 -5.39
C TYR A 152 -6.30 -0.74 -6.78
N THR A 153 -5.82 -1.88 -7.25
CA THR A 153 -5.19 -2.04 -8.55
C THR A 153 -6.16 -2.77 -9.48
N GLY A 154 -6.83 -2.02 -10.33
CA GLY A 154 -7.65 -2.53 -11.42
C GLY A 154 -6.82 -3.08 -12.58
N ASN A 155 -7.49 -3.48 -13.65
CA ASN A 155 -6.81 -4.01 -14.84
C ASN A 155 -6.05 -2.92 -15.61
N ASP A 156 -6.57 -1.70 -15.60
CA ASP A 156 -6.08 -0.57 -16.41
C ASP A 156 -6.24 0.78 -15.69
N PHE A 157 -6.56 0.73 -14.40
CA PHE A 157 -6.56 1.86 -13.50
C PHE A 157 -6.02 1.44 -12.13
N SER A 158 -5.45 2.39 -11.40
CA SER A 158 -5.07 2.24 -10.01
C SER A 158 -5.67 3.40 -9.21
N ALA A 159 -6.17 3.08 -8.03
CA ALA A 159 -6.66 4.06 -7.08
C ALA A 159 -5.92 3.84 -5.75
N SER A 160 -5.42 4.92 -5.16
CA SER A 160 -4.87 4.87 -3.81
C SER A 160 -5.56 5.91 -2.93
N LEU A 161 -5.90 5.51 -1.72
CA LEU A 161 -6.47 6.38 -0.70
C LEU A 161 -5.54 6.36 0.49
N LYS A 162 -4.93 7.49 0.81
CA LYS A 162 -4.02 7.66 1.94
C LYS A 162 -4.63 8.57 2.98
N MET A 163 -4.48 8.20 4.23
CA MET A 163 -4.98 8.91 5.39
C MET A 163 -3.79 9.12 6.31
N LEU A 164 -3.45 10.36 6.64
CA LEU A 164 -2.42 10.71 7.62
C LEU A 164 -3.09 11.30 8.84
N ASN A 165 -2.78 10.74 10.01
CA ASN A 165 -3.28 11.14 11.32
C ASN A 165 -4.80 11.36 11.34
N PRO A 166 -5.61 10.34 11.03
CA PRO A 166 -7.07 10.45 11.17
C PRO A 166 -7.44 10.49 12.66
N SER A 167 -7.85 11.65 13.15
CA SER A 167 -8.42 11.84 14.48
C SER A 167 -9.92 12.14 14.39
N TYR A 168 -10.68 11.53 15.31
CA TYR A 168 -12.15 11.61 15.35
C TYR A 168 -12.67 12.26 16.65
N LEU A 169 -11.80 12.94 17.40
CA LEU A 169 -12.05 13.26 18.81
C LEU A 169 -12.96 14.46 19.07
N GLU A 170 -13.40 15.22 18.05
CA GLU A 170 -14.16 16.45 18.33
C GLU A 170 -15.12 16.81 17.18
N GLY A 171 -16.10 15.93 16.91
CA GLY A 171 -17.25 16.26 16.05
C GLY A 171 -16.96 16.44 14.55
N GLY A 172 -15.71 16.22 14.12
CA GLY A 172 -15.28 16.28 12.72
C GLY A 172 -14.26 15.20 12.38
N VAL A 173 -14.07 14.96 11.09
CA VAL A 173 -13.01 14.09 10.58
C VAL A 173 -11.78 14.96 10.35
N THR A 174 -10.85 14.97 11.30
CA THR A 174 -9.58 15.70 11.20
C THR A 174 -8.49 14.74 10.75
N GLY A 175 -7.73 15.13 9.73
CA GLY A 175 -6.70 14.28 9.12
C GLY A 175 -6.49 14.65 7.66
N ILE A 176 -5.37 14.24 7.09
CA ILE A 176 -5.08 14.49 5.67
C ILE A 176 -5.54 13.26 4.89
N TYR A 177 -6.46 13.45 3.96
CA TYR A 177 -6.97 12.42 3.06
C TYR A 177 -6.50 12.73 1.64
N ILE A 178 -5.65 11.88 1.09
CA ILE A 178 -5.14 11.99 -0.27
C ILE A 178 -5.74 10.85 -1.08
N GLY A 179 -6.66 11.18 -1.98
CA GLY A 179 -7.15 10.27 -3.00
C GLY A 179 -6.36 10.49 -4.28
N SER A 180 -5.77 9.44 -4.82
CA SER A 180 -5.07 9.49 -6.10
C SER A 180 -5.66 8.43 -7.03
N TYR A 181 -5.84 8.78 -8.30
CA TYR A 181 -6.45 7.91 -9.28
C TYR A 181 -5.67 8.03 -10.58
N LEU A 182 -5.17 6.91 -11.09
CA LEU A 182 -4.37 6.88 -12.30
C LEU A 182 -4.97 5.87 -13.27
N GLN A 183 -5.22 6.29 -14.49
CA GLN A 183 -5.84 5.50 -15.54
C GLN A 183 -4.99 5.49 -16.80
N SER A 184 -4.82 4.30 -17.37
CA SER A 184 -4.19 4.13 -18.67
C SER A 184 -5.14 4.59 -19.77
N VAL A 185 -4.69 5.53 -20.61
CA VAL A 185 -5.45 6.04 -21.76
C VAL A 185 -4.99 5.34 -23.04
N THR A 186 -3.69 5.01 -23.12
CA THR A 186 -3.03 4.35 -24.26
C THR A 186 -2.03 3.33 -23.70
N PRO A 187 -1.63 2.26 -24.42
CA PRO A 187 -0.64 1.30 -23.90
C PRO A 187 0.69 1.91 -23.44
N LYS A 188 0.99 3.15 -23.82
CA LYS A 188 2.21 3.90 -23.47
C LYS A 188 1.96 5.13 -22.62
N LEU A 189 0.70 5.51 -22.36
CA LEU A 189 0.37 6.78 -21.71
C LEU A 189 -0.75 6.60 -20.70
N ALA A 190 -0.49 7.01 -19.47
CA ALA A 190 -1.44 7.01 -18.38
C ALA A 190 -1.54 8.42 -17.78
N LEU A 191 -2.74 8.77 -17.31
CA LEU A 191 -3.06 10.05 -16.71
C LEU A 191 -3.62 9.82 -15.31
N GLY A 192 -3.27 10.68 -14.36
CA GLY A 192 -3.75 10.65 -12.97
C GLY A 192 -3.49 11.95 -12.23
#